data_AF-A0A816GUX4-F1
#
_entry.id   AF-A0A816GUX4-F1
#
_cell.length_a   1.000
_cell.length_b   1.000
_cell.length_c   1.000
_cell.angle_alpha   90.00
_cell.angle_beta   90.00
_cell.angle_gamma   90.00
#
_symmetry.space_group_name_H-M   'P 1'
#
loop_
_entity.id
_entity.type
_entity.pdbx_description
1 polymer ?
#
loop_
_entity_poly.entity_id
_entity_poly.type
_entity_poly.pdbx_seq_one_letter_code
_entity_poly.pdbx_strand_id
1 'polypeptide(L)'
;MKNNKTHQQMNSERVHLIPHSSKPVNEYYNPKLLVGLYPTLFCYGRGAPDDQSRPVKANLREHIRYLLSYNDRRFEMNHSFIFVVFNILQRRNACFHAQLITTKPYFRESAQDIQTLNSKDIETALENISKKTYNSESNSALNKLLNHIKTIGGRVMGSAYSRTALRTRIHSLIYNQCLPNIFMTLNPADIHSPVALYFAGVKLDLDNIQMEQLLNTYKRAEIIASHPVATAKFFHLLITNILETIIVDGVLGPIKAYFGTVESQGRGSLHLHLLIWLDHDMKPADMKEQVQNSTFREKLKAYLEDIIKEDLDEFKDKYVFENSDASRSFNTPTQLSRDNIYTALRTIDLAGLEENTNEHGIQSTPTKERSSPSIPYASPPNLHGS
;
A
#
# COMPACT_ATOMS: atom_id res chain seq x y z
N MET A 1 17.51 74.95 20.23
CA MET A 1 16.95 75.29 18.89
C MET A 1 17.82 74.59 17.84
N LYS A 2 17.37 73.72 16.95
CA LYS A 2 16.04 73.26 16.54
C LYS A 2 16.10 71.73 16.33
N ASN A 3 14.99 71.09 16.69
CA ASN A 3 14.62 69.74 16.28
C ASN A 3 14.76 69.55 14.77
N ASN A 4 15.13 68.35 14.33
CA ASN A 4 14.21 67.56 13.52
C ASN A 4 14.48 66.07 13.67
N LYS A 5 13.46 65.42 14.22
CA LYS A 5 13.30 63.97 14.34
C LYS A 5 13.07 63.40 12.95
N THR A 6 13.84 62.39 12.59
CA THR A 6 13.37 61.33 11.70
C THR A 6 13.74 60.02 12.38
N HIS A 7 12.86 59.56 13.26
CA HIS A 7 12.80 58.16 13.64
C HIS A 7 12.47 57.37 12.37
N GLN A 8 13.50 56.98 11.61
CA GLN A 8 13.36 55.86 10.70
C GLN A 8 13.21 54.63 11.58
N GLN A 9 11.97 54.21 11.69
CA GLN A 9 11.53 52.93 12.20
C GLN A 9 12.21 51.86 11.35
N MET A 10 13.42 51.46 11.75
CA MET A 10 14.05 50.25 11.21
C MET A 10 13.13 49.10 11.60
N ASN A 11 12.33 48.64 10.64
CA ASN A 11 11.76 47.32 10.66
C ASN A 11 12.91 46.35 10.88
N SER A 12 13.07 45.89 12.12
CA SER A 12 13.98 44.82 12.45
C SER A 12 13.46 43.59 11.71
N GLU A 13 13.98 43.36 10.50
CA GLU A 13 13.82 42.09 9.81
C GLU A 13 14.22 41.02 10.82
N ARG A 14 13.30 40.12 11.13
CA ARG A 14 13.58 38.98 12.00
C ARG A 14 14.51 38.05 11.24
N VAL A 15 15.80 38.32 11.31
CA VAL A 15 16.84 37.45 10.76
C VAL A 15 16.96 36.24 11.68
N HIS A 16 16.45 35.09 11.23
CA HIS A 16 16.66 33.82 11.90
C HIS A 16 17.99 33.23 11.44
N LEU A 17 19.01 33.31 12.29
CA LEU A 17 20.31 32.70 12.04
C LEU A 17 20.18 31.19 12.29
N ILE A 18 20.23 30.38 11.22
CA ILE A 18 20.20 28.92 11.32
C ILE A 18 21.67 28.44 11.35
N PRO A 19 22.24 28.13 12.53
CA PRO A 19 23.62 27.67 12.61
C PRO A 19 23.75 26.30 11.93
N HIS A 20 24.73 26.17 11.03
CA HIS A 20 25.08 24.91 10.39
C HIS A 20 26.51 24.49 10.77
N SER A 21 26.78 23.19 10.71
CA SER A 21 28.10 22.61 10.92
C SER A 21 28.41 21.64 9.79
N SER A 22 29.68 21.50 9.43
CA SER A 22 30.15 20.43 8.54
C SER A 22 30.11 19.05 9.23
N LYS A 23 29.94 19.00 10.55
CA LYS A 23 29.82 17.75 11.31
C LYS A 23 28.37 17.27 11.29
N PRO A 24 28.09 16.05 10.78
CA PRO A 24 26.75 15.50 10.82
C PRO A 24 26.32 15.26 12.28
N VAL A 25 25.05 15.51 12.55
CA VAL A 25 24.44 15.30 13.86
C VAL A 25 23.89 13.87 13.94
N ASN A 26 24.15 13.18 15.05
CA ASN A 26 23.56 11.86 15.30
C ASN A 26 22.04 12.01 15.47
N GLU A 27 21.28 11.23 14.69
CA GLU A 27 19.81 11.21 14.75
C GLU A 27 19.25 10.32 15.86
N TYR A 28 20.03 9.36 16.38
CA TYR A 28 19.59 8.45 17.42
C TYR A 28 19.65 9.13 18.79
N TYR A 29 18.60 8.93 19.59
CA TYR A 29 18.52 9.42 20.97
C TYR A 29 18.82 10.92 21.11
N ASN A 30 18.47 11.71 20.08
CA ASN A 30 18.76 13.13 20.03
C ASN A 30 17.46 13.95 20.16
N PRO A 31 17.05 14.32 21.38
CA PRO A 31 15.81 15.06 21.60
C PRO A 31 15.85 16.49 21.04
N LYS A 32 17.05 17.02 20.72
CA LYS A 32 17.21 18.38 20.19
C LYS A 32 17.09 18.43 18.66
N LEU A 33 17.18 17.30 17.96
CA LEU A 33 17.20 17.27 16.50
C LEU A 33 15.92 17.88 15.91
N LEU A 34 14.76 17.29 16.19
CA LEU A 34 13.50 17.74 15.58
C LEU A 34 13.05 19.10 16.13
N VAL A 35 13.40 19.40 17.39
CA VAL A 35 13.18 20.74 17.98
C VAL A 35 13.96 21.81 17.21
N GLY A 36 15.23 21.56 16.91
CA GLY A 36 16.08 22.50 16.18
C GLY A 36 15.72 22.64 14.70
N LEU A 37 15.27 21.55 14.07
CA LEU A 37 14.83 21.56 12.67
C LEU A 37 13.48 22.25 12.47
N TYR A 38 12.58 22.15 13.44
CA TYR A 38 11.21 22.65 13.33
C TYR A 38 10.81 23.52 14.52
N PRO A 39 11.46 24.68 14.74
CA PRO A 39 11.15 25.55 15.88
C PRO A 39 9.71 26.07 15.85
N THR A 40 9.10 26.20 14.67
CA THR A 40 7.68 26.58 14.50
C THR A 40 6.69 25.47 14.85
N LEU A 41 7.13 24.20 14.84
CA LEU A 41 6.30 23.07 15.27
C LEU A 41 6.53 22.76 16.75
N PHE A 42 7.74 23.00 17.27
CA PHE A 42 8.12 22.80 18.66
C PHE A 42 8.41 24.14 19.36
N CYS A 43 7.41 25.04 19.41
CA CYS A 43 7.58 26.44 19.85
C CYS A 43 8.22 26.63 21.23
N TYR A 44 8.10 25.65 22.13
CA TYR A 44 8.66 25.70 23.49
C TYR A 44 10.02 25.00 23.63
N GLY A 45 10.61 24.54 22.52
CA GLY A 45 11.87 23.81 22.55
C GLY A 45 11.77 22.39 23.14
N ARG A 46 10.56 21.82 23.25
CA ARG A 46 10.26 20.57 23.96
C ARG A 46 9.21 19.74 23.21
N GLY A 47 9.04 18.48 23.61
CA GLY A 47 8.00 17.60 23.08
C GLY A 47 8.39 16.83 21.82
N ALA A 48 9.66 16.85 21.41
CA ALA A 48 10.15 16.00 20.35
C ALA A 48 10.29 14.52 20.80
N PRO A 49 10.38 13.57 19.87
CA PRO A 49 10.79 12.19 20.15
C PRO A 49 12.12 12.10 20.90
N ASP A 50 12.35 10.94 21.53
CA ASP A 50 13.58 10.61 22.26
C ASP A 50 13.90 11.49 23.49
N ASP A 51 12.93 12.31 23.95
CA ASP A 51 13.02 13.08 25.18
C ASP A 51 12.99 12.16 26.42
N GLN A 52 14.15 12.05 27.09
CA GLN A 52 14.35 11.21 28.26
C GLN A 52 13.64 11.75 29.51
N SER A 53 13.20 13.02 29.52
CA SER A 53 12.46 13.58 30.64
C SER A 53 10.99 13.12 30.70
N ARG A 54 10.51 12.44 29.65
CA ARG A 54 9.12 11.97 29.57
C ARG A 54 8.86 10.83 30.58
N PRO A 55 7.77 10.90 31.37
CA PRO A 55 7.42 9.82 32.31
C PRO A 55 7.14 8.48 31.62
N VAL A 56 6.49 8.51 30.46
CA VAL A 56 6.13 7.33 29.68
C VAL A 56 6.98 7.26 28.42
N LYS A 57 7.77 6.20 28.28
CA LYS A 57 8.57 5.98 27.06
C LYS A 57 7.64 5.74 25.87
N ALA A 58 7.67 6.65 24.90
CA ALA A 58 6.98 6.46 23.63
C ALA A 58 7.98 5.97 22.57
N ASN A 59 7.62 4.95 21.80
CA ASN A 59 8.41 4.59 20.63
C ASN A 59 8.28 5.69 19.56
N LEU A 60 9.29 5.81 18.69
CA LEU A 60 9.35 6.88 17.69
C LEU A 60 8.11 6.91 16.79
N ARG A 61 7.63 5.74 16.34
CA ARG A 61 6.49 5.64 15.41
C ARG A 61 5.19 6.14 16.04
N GLU A 62 4.88 5.68 17.24
CA GLU A 62 3.68 6.11 17.98
C GLU A 62 3.76 7.60 18.31
N HIS A 63 4.95 8.08 18.66
CA HIS A 63 5.10 9.50 18.94
C HIS A 63 4.92 10.37 17.68
N ILE A 64 5.43 9.95 16.51
CA ILE A 64 5.15 10.63 15.24
C ILE A 64 3.66 10.59 14.92
N ARG A 65 2.97 9.44 15.10
CA ARG A 65 1.51 9.33 14.90
C ARG A 65 0.73 10.31 15.78
N TYR A 66 1.16 10.48 17.04
CA TYR A 66 0.62 11.47 17.96
C TYR A 66 0.84 12.90 17.44
N LEU A 67 2.07 13.26 17.05
CA LEU A 67 2.39 14.59 16.51
C LEU A 67 1.54 14.92 15.27
N LEU A 68 1.42 13.97 14.33
CA LEU A 68 0.59 14.11 13.14
C LEU A 68 -0.92 14.15 13.44
N SER A 69 -1.34 13.83 14.66
CA SER A 69 -2.74 13.89 15.10
C SER A 69 -3.03 15.06 16.04
N TYR A 70 -2.13 16.06 16.10
CA TYR A 70 -2.37 17.28 16.87
C TYR A 70 -3.64 18.00 16.40
N ASN A 71 -4.39 18.54 17.36
CA ASN A 71 -5.66 19.21 17.11
C ASN A 71 -5.53 20.41 16.16
N ASP A 72 -4.42 21.16 16.25
CA ASP A 72 -4.13 22.30 15.38
C ASP A 72 -3.53 21.91 14.01
N ARG A 73 -3.33 20.61 13.76
CA ARG A 73 -2.84 20.02 12.50
C ARG A 73 -1.48 20.53 12.02
N ARG A 74 -0.76 21.31 12.81
CA ARG A 74 0.49 21.97 12.37
C ARG A 74 1.56 21.01 11.85
N PHE A 75 1.62 19.79 12.39
CA PHE A 75 2.55 18.76 11.95
C PHE A 75 2.09 18.06 10.66
N GLU A 76 0.78 17.81 10.54
CA GLU A 76 0.15 17.21 9.37
C GLU A 76 0.28 18.11 8.13
N MET A 77 0.17 19.42 8.31
CA MET A 77 0.28 20.40 7.24
C MET A 77 1.74 20.74 6.87
N ASN A 78 2.73 20.26 7.64
CA ASN A 78 4.14 20.50 7.34
C ASN A 78 4.73 19.35 6.52
N HIS A 79 4.72 19.49 5.19
CA HIS A 79 5.24 18.46 4.28
C HIS A 79 6.70 18.11 4.51
N SER A 80 7.54 19.10 4.88
CA SER A 80 8.95 18.86 5.20
C SER A 80 9.10 17.96 6.41
N PHE A 81 8.33 18.21 7.49
CA PHE A 81 8.32 17.39 8.69
C PHE A 81 7.96 15.95 8.36
N ILE A 82 6.86 15.72 7.61
CA ILE A 82 6.43 14.38 7.18
C ILE A 82 7.55 13.68 6.40
N PHE A 83 8.14 14.36 5.42
CA PHE A 83 9.23 13.82 4.62
C PHE A 83 10.44 13.43 5.47
N VAL A 84 10.89 14.32 6.36
CA VAL A 84 12.07 14.08 7.21
C VAL A 84 11.82 12.94 8.18
N VAL A 85 10.68 12.90 8.87
CA VAL A 85 10.39 11.81 9.81
C VAL A 85 10.19 10.46 9.11
N PHE A 86 9.61 10.45 7.91
CA PHE A 86 9.51 9.24 7.09
C PHE A 86 10.90 8.71 6.70
N ASN A 87 11.81 9.60 6.30
CA ASN A 87 13.19 9.23 6.00
C ASN A 87 13.95 8.71 7.24
N ILE A 88 13.77 9.35 8.41
CA ILE A 88 14.33 8.86 9.68
C ILE A 88 13.82 7.43 9.96
N LEU A 89 12.51 7.17 9.79
CA LEU A 89 11.95 5.83 10.00
C LEU A 89 12.55 4.79 9.04
N GLN A 90 12.71 5.13 7.76
CA GLN A 90 13.33 4.22 6.78
C GLN A 90 14.80 3.93 7.10
N ARG A 91 15.60 4.96 7.41
CA ARG A 91 17.00 4.78 7.82
C ARG A 91 17.13 3.97 9.09
N ARG A 92 16.33 4.26 10.11
CA ARG A 92 16.33 3.50 11.37
C ARG A 92 15.98 2.03 11.14
N ASN A 93 15.00 1.72 10.30
CA ASN A 93 14.70 0.33 9.92
C ASN A 93 15.87 -0.33 9.19
N ALA A 94 16.48 0.35 8.22
CA ALA A 94 17.63 -0.18 7.48
C ALA A 94 18.82 -0.48 8.41
N CYS A 95 19.19 0.48 9.26
CA CYS A 95 20.27 0.32 10.23
C CYS A 95 19.98 -0.79 11.25
N PHE A 96 18.76 -0.85 11.80
CA PHE A 96 18.38 -1.89 12.75
C PHE A 96 18.49 -3.28 12.13
N HIS A 97 17.97 -3.47 10.92
CA HIS A 97 18.07 -4.76 10.24
C HIS A 97 19.49 -5.09 9.77
N ALA A 98 20.29 -4.09 9.38
CA ALA A 98 21.71 -4.28 9.13
C ALA A 98 22.43 -4.78 10.38
N GLN A 99 22.20 -4.15 11.54
CA GLN A 99 22.76 -4.57 12.83
C GLN A 99 22.36 -6.01 13.18
N LEU A 100 21.10 -6.39 12.94
CA LEU A 100 20.64 -7.76 13.18
C LEU A 100 21.35 -8.80 12.28
N ILE A 101 21.74 -8.43 11.06
CA ILE A 101 22.50 -9.30 10.17
C ILE A 101 23.97 -9.35 10.59
N THR A 102 24.58 -8.19 10.89
CA THR A 102 26.00 -8.12 11.22
C THR A 102 26.36 -8.82 12.54
N THR A 103 25.37 -9.00 13.42
CA THR A 103 25.51 -9.76 14.68
C THR A 103 25.43 -11.28 14.49
N LYS A 104 25.13 -11.79 13.29
CA LYS A 104 25.04 -13.24 13.04
C LYS A 104 26.41 -13.87 12.82
N PRO A 105 26.66 -15.11 13.30
CA PRO A 105 27.95 -15.77 13.13
C PRO A 105 28.41 -15.88 11.66
N TYR A 106 27.49 -16.19 10.75
CA TYR A 106 27.78 -16.33 9.31
C TYR A 106 28.16 -15.01 8.63
N PHE A 107 27.88 -13.86 9.24
CA PHE A 107 28.21 -12.57 8.64
C PHE A 107 29.73 -12.34 8.60
N ARG A 108 30.49 -12.93 9.53
CA ARG A 108 31.96 -12.75 9.57
C ARG A 108 32.63 -13.23 8.28
N GLU A 109 32.21 -14.38 7.77
CA GLU A 109 32.68 -14.91 6.49
C GLU A 109 32.25 -14.01 5.33
N SER A 110 30.97 -13.63 5.28
CA SER A 110 30.46 -12.69 4.26
C SER A 110 31.20 -11.35 4.27
N ALA A 111 31.57 -10.84 5.44
CA ALA A 111 32.24 -9.56 5.58
C ALA A 111 33.67 -9.60 5.00
N GLN A 112 34.38 -10.72 5.13
CA GLN A 112 35.70 -10.91 4.51
C GLN A 112 35.60 -10.85 2.99
N ASP A 113 34.61 -11.53 2.41
CA ASP A 113 34.39 -11.49 0.97
C ASP A 113 33.98 -10.10 0.49
N ILE A 114 33.07 -9.43 1.21
CA ILE A 114 32.62 -8.08 0.85
C ILE A 114 33.77 -7.07 0.89
N GLN A 115 34.73 -7.23 1.80
CA GLN A 115 35.92 -6.37 1.87
C GLN A 115 36.83 -6.48 0.63
N THR A 116 36.73 -7.57 -0.14
CA THR A 116 37.50 -7.72 -1.39
C THR A 116 36.96 -6.86 -2.53
N LEU A 117 35.71 -6.38 -2.42
CA LEU A 117 35.06 -5.59 -3.46
C LEU A 117 35.63 -4.16 -3.49
N ASN A 118 35.91 -3.66 -4.69
CA ASN A 118 36.30 -2.28 -4.92
C ASN A 118 35.20 -1.50 -5.67
N SER A 119 35.35 -0.18 -5.78
CA SER A 119 34.36 0.68 -6.44
C SER A 119 34.09 0.29 -7.89
N LYS A 120 35.11 -0.18 -8.63
CA LYS A 120 34.98 -0.59 -10.03
C LYS A 120 34.13 -1.85 -10.17
N ASP A 121 34.22 -2.79 -9.23
CA ASP A 121 33.37 -3.98 -9.20
C ASP A 121 31.90 -3.60 -9.04
N ILE A 122 31.61 -2.64 -8.16
CA ILE A 122 30.26 -2.12 -7.92
C ILE A 122 29.74 -1.36 -9.14
N GLU A 123 30.55 -0.46 -9.72
CA GLU A 123 30.18 0.29 -10.94
C GLU A 123 29.87 -0.64 -12.10
N THR A 124 30.74 -1.63 -12.36
CA THR A 124 30.53 -2.64 -13.41
C THR A 124 29.24 -3.43 -13.18
N ALA A 125 28.96 -3.79 -11.92
CA ALA A 125 27.72 -4.46 -11.56
C ALA A 125 26.48 -3.60 -11.84
N LEU A 126 26.51 -2.32 -11.45
CA LEU A 126 25.40 -1.38 -11.70
C LEU A 126 25.14 -1.20 -13.20
N GLU A 127 26.21 -1.05 -14.00
CA GLU A 127 26.11 -0.99 -15.44
C GLU A 127 25.46 -2.26 -16.03
N ASN A 128 25.94 -3.44 -15.62
CA ASN A 128 25.39 -4.71 -16.10
C ASN A 128 23.93 -4.92 -15.68
N ILE A 129 23.55 -4.49 -14.47
CA ILE A 129 22.16 -4.52 -14.01
C ILE A 129 21.29 -3.62 -14.90
N SER A 130 21.75 -2.40 -15.19
CA SER A 130 21.02 -1.46 -16.06
C SER A 130 20.84 -2.00 -17.49
N LYS A 131 21.84 -2.72 -18.02
CA LYS A 131 21.82 -3.36 -19.33
C LYS A 131 21.10 -4.71 -19.34
N LYS A 132 20.60 -5.19 -18.19
CA LYS A 132 20.01 -6.53 -18.00
C LYS A 132 20.95 -7.70 -18.37
N THR A 133 22.26 -7.48 -18.31
CA THR A 133 23.30 -8.48 -18.59
C THR A 133 23.96 -9.02 -17.33
N TYR A 134 23.49 -8.61 -16.15
CA TYR A 134 24.05 -9.04 -14.88
C TYR A 134 23.85 -10.55 -14.65
N ASN A 135 24.95 -11.29 -14.55
CA ASN A 135 24.95 -12.68 -14.12
C ASN A 135 25.47 -12.76 -12.68
N SER A 136 24.65 -13.27 -11.76
CA SER A 136 25.03 -13.49 -10.36
C SER A 136 26.29 -14.37 -10.25
N GLU A 137 26.44 -15.42 -11.05
CA GLU A 137 27.53 -16.39 -10.91
C GLU A 137 28.94 -15.80 -11.15
N SER A 138 29.02 -14.62 -11.76
CA SER A 138 30.28 -13.96 -12.11
C SER A 138 31.06 -13.38 -10.91
N ASN A 139 30.40 -13.06 -9.80
CA ASN A 139 31.07 -12.49 -8.62
C ASN A 139 30.36 -12.90 -7.32
N SER A 140 30.92 -13.92 -6.66
CA SER A 140 30.38 -14.48 -5.41
C SER A 140 30.33 -13.45 -4.26
N ALA A 141 31.37 -12.62 -4.10
CA ALA A 141 31.41 -11.58 -3.07
C ALA A 141 30.32 -10.53 -3.28
N LEU A 142 30.11 -10.10 -4.52
CA LEU A 142 29.05 -9.18 -4.90
C LEU A 142 27.66 -9.79 -4.67
N ASN A 143 27.44 -11.06 -5.00
CA ASN A 143 26.19 -11.74 -4.68
C ASN A 143 25.92 -11.76 -3.18
N LYS A 144 26.94 -12.07 -2.36
CA LYS A 144 26.81 -12.04 -0.91
C LYS A 144 26.39 -10.64 -0.45
N LEU A 145 27.02 -9.58 -0.96
CA LEU A 145 26.61 -8.19 -0.69
C LEU A 145 25.14 -7.92 -1.08
N LEU A 146 24.74 -8.25 -2.32
CA LEU A 146 23.38 -8.03 -2.81
C LEU A 146 22.33 -8.82 -2.03
N ASN A 147 22.65 -10.03 -1.57
CA ASN A 147 21.76 -10.84 -0.73
C ASN A 147 21.55 -10.20 0.65
N HIS A 148 22.60 -9.64 1.25
CA HIS A 148 22.46 -8.86 2.50
C HIS A 148 21.61 -7.60 2.27
N ILE A 149 21.87 -6.86 1.19
CA ILE A 149 21.07 -5.67 0.82
C ILE A 149 19.60 -6.04 0.59
N LYS A 150 19.32 -7.14 -0.13
CA LYS A 150 17.97 -7.65 -0.36
C LYS A 150 17.27 -7.98 0.95
N THR A 151 17.97 -8.62 1.88
CA THR A 151 17.42 -9.00 3.19
C THR A 151 17.07 -7.77 4.03
N ILE A 152 17.97 -6.78 4.11
CA ILE A 152 17.75 -5.52 4.82
C ILE A 152 16.62 -4.73 4.16
N GLY A 153 16.73 -4.55 2.84
CA GLY A 153 15.80 -3.79 2.03
C GLY A 153 14.38 -4.36 2.10
N GLY A 154 14.22 -5.68 2.25
CA GLY A 154 12.91 -6.33 2.43
C GLY A 154 12.11 -5.80 3.63
N ARG A 155 12.79 -5.17 4.61
CA ARG A 155 12.17 -4.57 5.81
C ARG A 155 12.00 -3.05 5.71
N VAL A 156 12.49 -2.42 4.65
CA VAL A 156 12.33 -0.99 4.38
C VAL A 156 11.09 -0.78 3.52
N MET A 157 10.11 -0.08 4.08
CA MET A 157 8.84 0.23 3.40
C MET A 157 9.10 0.93 2.06
N GLY A 158 8.42 0.49 1.00
CA GLY A 158 8.52 1.11 -0.33
C GLY A 158 9.76 0.71 -1.14
N SER A 159 10.67 -0.09 -0.58
CA SER A 159 11.81 -0.61 -1.33
C SER A 159 11.36 -1.66 -2.37
N ALA A 160 12.16 -1.87 -3.42
CA ALA A 160 11.92 -2.94 -4.40
C ALA A 160 11.89 -4.34 -3.75
N TYR A 161 12.69 -4.54 -2.71
CA TYR A 161 12.76 -5.79 -1.98
C TYR A 161 11.54 -6.02 -1.07
N SER A 162 10.96 -4.95 -0.50
CA SER A 162 9.70 -5.06 0.26
C SER A 162 8.54 -5.46 -0.67
N ARG A 163 8.49 -4.90 -1.88
CA ARG A 163 7.52 -5.33 -2.92
C ARG A 163 7.74 -6.79 -3.34
N THR A 164 9.00 -7.21 -3.49
CA THR A 164 9.34 -8.62 -3.77
C THR A 164 8.84 -9.54 -2.64
N ALA A 165 9.01 -9.14 -1.38
CA ALA A 165 8.51 -9.90 -0.24
C ALA A 165 6.98 -10.01 -0.22
N LEU A 166 6.25 -8.95 -0.59
CA LEU A 166 4.79 -9.00 -0.77
C LEU A 166 4.40 -9.98 -1.88
N ARG A 167 5.09 -9.94 -3.02
CA ARG A 167 4.86 -10.90 -4.12
C ARG A 167 5.09 -12.35 -3.67
N THR A 168 6.15 -12.61 -2.90
CA THR A 168 6.37 -13.95 -2.31
C THR A 168 5.20 -14.38 -1.43
N ARG A 169 4.62 -13.48 -0.63
CA ARG A 169 3.43 -13.79 0.18
C ARG A 169 2.21 -14.12 -0.68
N ILE A 170 2.00 -13.37 -1.77
CA ILE A 170 0.93 -13.67 -2.74
C ILE A 170 1.14 -15.07 -3.34
N HIS A 171 2.34 -15.41 -3.80
CA HIS A 171 2.61 -16.75 -4.32
C HIS A 171 2.41 -17.85 -3.28
N SER A 172 2.79 -17.62 -2.01
CA SER A 172 2.53 -18.59 -0.94
C SER A 172 1.04 -18.80 -0.67
N LEU A 173 0.23 -17.74 -0.80
CA LEU A 173 -1.22 -17.84 -0.72
C LEU A 173 -1.79 -18.60 -1.92
N ILE A 174 -1.28 -18.34 -3.13
CA ILE A 174 -1.69 -19.07 -4.33
C ILE A 174 -1.38 -20.56 -4.21
N TYR A 175 -0.21 -20.91 -3.67
CA TYR A 175 0.16 -22.30 -3.43
C TYR A 175 -0.79 -22.98 -2.43
N ASN A 176 -1.22 -22.28 -1.37
CA ASN A 176 -2.05 -22.83 -0.30
C ASN A 176 -3.56 -22.80 -0.62
N GLN A 177 -4.03 -21.80 -1.37
CA GLN A 177 -5.44 -21.51 -1.61
C GLN A 177 -5.86 -21.63 -3.08
N CYS A 178 -4.96 -22.10 -3.95
CA CYS A 178 -5.11 -22.06 -5.40
C CYS A 178 -5.19 -20.61 -5.94
N LEU A 179 -5.66 -20.44 -7.18
CA LEU A 179 -5.78 -19.12 -7.78
C LEU A 179 -6.88 -18.30 -7.08
N PRO A 180 -6.67 -16.98 -6.88
CA PRO A 180 -7.71 -16.10 -6.36
C PRO A 180 -8.89 -16.03 -7.35
N ASN A 181 -10.10 -15.95 -6.82
CA ASN A 181 -11.33 -15.87 -7.61
C ASN A 181 -11.57 -14.44 -8.11
N ILE A 182 -11.25 -13.43 -7.29
CA ILE A 182 -11.54 -12.03 -7.58
C ILE A 182 -10.25 -11.20 -7.43
N PHE A 183 -9.95 -10.42 -8.46
CA PHE A 183 -9.06 -9.27 -8.37
C PHE A 183 -9.91 -8.00 -8.30
N MET A 184 -9.74 -7.23 -7.23
CA MET A 184 -10.53 -6.03 -6.98
C MET A 184 -9.60 -4.85 -6.72
N THR A 185 -9.97 -3.67 -7.24
CA THR A 185 -9.30 -2.42 -6.90
C THR A 185 -10.30 -1.45 -6.27
N LEU A 186 -10.04 -1.05 -5.03
CA LEU A 186 -10.81 -0.01 -4.35
C LEU A 186 -10.06 1.32 -4.49
N ASN A 187 -10.61 2.26 -5.27
CA ASN A 187 -10.02 3.57 -5.54
C ASN A 187 -10.97 4.70 -5.12
N PRO A 188 -11.05 5.05 -3.82
CA PRO A 188 -11.89 6.14 -3.35
C PRO A 188 -11.50 7.48 -3.98
N ALA A 189 -12.48 8.24 -4.46
CA ALA A 189 -12.29 9.59 -4.99
C ALA A 189 -12.24 10.62 -3.84
N ASP A 190 -11.07 10.78 -3.22
CA ASP A 190 -10.84 11.70 -2.10
C ASP A 190 -11.22 13.17 -2.39
N ILE A 191 -10.85 13.71 -3.56
CA ILE A 191 -11.19 15.09 -3.98
C ILE A 191 -12.70 15.34 -4.06
N HIS A 192 -13.47 14.29 -4.34
CA HIS A 192 -14.93 14.36 -4.51
C HIS A 192 -15.69 13.83 -3.29
N SER A 193 -15.00 13.41 -2.23
CA SER A 193 -15.61 12.86 -1.03
C SER A 193 -15.86 13.95 0.01
N PRO A 194 -17.12 14.23 0.39
CA PRO A 194 -17.45 15.12 1.51
C PRO A 194 -16.84 14.63 2.84
N VAL A 195 -16.77 13.31 3.02
CA VAL A 195 -16.14 12.70 4.20
C VAL A 195 -14.64 13.01 4.24
N ALA A 196 -13.92 12.89 3.12
CA ALA A 196 -12.51 13.26 3.07
C ALA A 196 -12.29 14.76 3.42
N LEU A 197 -13.15 15.65 2.93
CA LEU A 197 -13.12 17.07 3.30
C LEU A 197 -13.41 17.31 4.79
N TYR A 198 -14.38 16.59 5.36
CA TYR A 198 -14.65 16.63 6.80
C TYR A 198 -13.42 16.21 7.61
N PHE A 199 -12.74 15.13 7.20
CA PHE A 199 -11.47 14.70 7.79
C PHE A 199 -10.40 15.80 7.70
N ALA A 200 -10.37 16.56 6.59
CA ALA A 200 -9.47 17.70 6.40
C ALA A 200 -9.88 18.97 7.17
N GLY A 201 -10.95 18.92 7.96
CA GLY A 201 -11.38 20.02 8.83
C GLY A 201 -12.38 21.00 8.18
N VAL A 202 -12.92 20.67 7.01
CA VAL A 202 -14.03 21.44 6.43
C VAL A 202 -15.27 21.19 7.29
N LYS A 203 -15.91 22.27 7.75
CA LYS A 203 -17.16 22.17 8.51
C LYS A 203 -18.28 21.74 7.57
N LEU A 204 -18.72 20.50 7.71
CA LEU A 204 -19.79 19.90 6.93
C LEU A 204 -20.76 19.22 7.88
N ASP A 205 -22.06 19.36 7.60
CA ASP A 205 -23.09 18.51 8.16
C ASP A 205 -23.11 17.21 7.36
N LEU A 206 -22.68 16.11 7.98
CA LEU A 206 -22.60 14.81 7.31
C LEU A 206 -23.97 14.15 7.15
N ASP A 207 -24.97 14.57 7.92
CA ASP A 207 -26.35 14.06 7.83
C ASP A 207 -27.15 14.77 6.74
N ASN A 208 -26.69 15.94 6.29
CA ASN A 208 -27.36 16.77 5.28
C ASN A 208 -26.34 17.41 4.32
N ILE A 209 -25.66 16.58 3.52
CA ILE A 209 -24.66 17.04 2.55
C ILE A 209 -25.35 17.68 1.34
N GLN A 210 -25.16 18.98 1.16
CA GLN A 210 -25.59 19.70 -0.04
C GLN A 210 -24.42 19.79 -1.03
N MET A 211 -24.45 18.98 -2.09
CA MET A 211 -23.35 18.85 -3.05
C MET A 211 -23.09 20.17 -3.80
N GLU A 212 -24.12 20.97 -4.03
CA GLU A 212 -24.07 22.29 -4.67
C GLU A 212 -23.35 23.33 -3.81
N GLN A 213 -23.32 23.12 -2.49
CA GLN A 213 -22.62 23.99 -1.54
C GLN A 213 -21.15 23.59 -1.37
N LEU A 214 -20.72 22.46 -1.93
CA LEU A 214 -19.32 22.08 -1.88
C LEU A 214 -18.48 23.05 -2.72
N LEU A 215 -17.31 23.35 -2.18
CA LEU A 215 -16.28 24.12 -2.88
C LEU A 215 -16.00 23.50 -4.25
N ASN A 216 -15.61 24.31 -5.24
CA ASN A 216 -15.26 23.80 -6.57
C ASN A 216 -14.13 22.76 -6.51
N THR A 217 -14.00 21.96 -7.58
CA THR A 217 -13.03 20.84 -7.65
C THR A 217 -11.60 21.26 -7.35
N TYR A 218 -11.16 22.42 -7.84
CA TYR A 218 -9.81 22.93 -7.60
C TYR A 218 -9.57 23.20 -6.11
N LYS A 219 -10.51 23.87 -5.45
CA LYS A 219 -10.39 24.20 -4.03
C LYS A 219 -10.45 22.95 -3.15
N ARG A 220 -11.26 21.95 -3.51
CA ARG A 220 -11.26 20.64 -2.83
C ARG A 220 -9.91 19.95 -2.97
N ALA A 221 -9.34 19.93 -4.18
CA ALA A 221 -8.03 19.33 -4.42
C ALA A 221 -6.92 20.02 -3.61
N GLU A 222 -6.93 21.35 -3.52
CA GLU A 222 -5.99 22.13 -2.69
C GLU A 222 -6.10 21.74 -1.20
N ILE A 223 -7.33 21.61 -0.68
CA ILE A 223 -7.55 21.20 0.72
C ILE A 223 -7.05 19.78 0.97
N ILE A 224 -7.38 18.82 0.09
CA ILE A 224 -6.96 17.42 0.23
C ILE A 224 -5.44 17.30 0.16
N ALA A 225 -4.79 18.01 -0.77
CA ALA A 225 -3.34 18.03 -0.89
C ALA A 225 -2.64 18.61 0.35
N SER A 226 -3.26 19.63 0.98
CA SER A 226 -2.73 20.28 2.18
C SER A 226 -2.89 19.46 3.47
N HIS A 227 -3.72 18.41 3.46
CA HIS A 227 -4.03 17.58 4.63
C HIS A 227 -3.79 16.07 4.38
N PRO A 228 -2.55 15.66 4.05
CA PRO A 228 -2.25 14.27 3.64
C PRO A 228 -2.55 13.23 4.72
N VAL A 229 -2.40 13.59 6.00
CA VAL A 229 -2.70 12.68 7.13
C VAL A 229 -4.20 12.48 7.28
N ALA A 230 -5.01 13.53 7.13
CA ALA A 230 -6.45 13.43 7.13
C ALA A 230 -6.95 12.53 5.99
N THR A 231 -6.43 12.73 4.78
CA THR A 231 -6.74 11.91 3.60
C THR A 231 -6.37 10.44 3.82
N ALA A 232 -5.22 10.16 4.42
CA ALA A 232 -4.82 8.80 4.77
C ALA A 232 -5.72 8.17 5.85
N LYS A 233 -6.19 8.94 6.83
CA LYS A 233 -7.14 8.47 7.86
C LYS A 233 -8.51 8.15 7.25
N PHE A 234 -9.01 9.02 6.37
CA PHE A 234 -10.23 8.77 5.60
C PHE A 234 -10.12 7.47 4.80
N PHE A 235 -9.05 7.33 4.01
CA PHE A 235 -8.81 6.12 3.22
C PHE A 235 -8.76 4.87 4.10
N HIS A 236 -8.00 4.91 5.20
CA HIS A 236 -7.90 3.78 6.12
C HIS A 236 -9.27 3.39 6.70
N LEU A 237 -10.04 4.37 7.20
CA LEU A 237 -11.36 4.11 7.78
C LEU A 237 -12.32 3.53 6.74
N LEU A 238 -12.38 4.12 5.54
CA LEU A 238 -13.26 3.68 4.48
C LEU A 238 -12.93 2.24 4.05
N ILE A 239 -11.65 1.96 3.80
CA ILE A 239 -11.20 0.63 3.37
C ILE A 239 -11.42 -0.43 4.45
N THR A 240 -11.12 -0.12 5.72
CA THR A 240 -11.38 -1.05 6.82
C THR A 240 -12.86 -1.39 6.92
N ASN A 241 -13.75 -0.39 6.84
CA ASN A 241 -15.19 -0.65 6.85
C ASN A 241 -15.64 -1.48 5.64
N ILE A 242 -15.15 -1.20 4.43
CA ILE A 242 -15.48 -2.01 3.25
C ILE A 242 -15.03 -3.47 3.43
N LEU A 243 -13.81 -3.69 3.92
CA LEU A 243 -13.29 -5.04 4.17
C LEU A 243 -14.14 -5.79 5.19
N GLU A 244 -14.44 -5.16 6.33
CA GLU A 244 -15.15 -5.80 7.44
C GLU A 244 -16.65 -6.01 7.16
N THR A 245 -17.30 -5.07 6.45
CA THR A 245 -18.77 -5.10 6.27
C THR A 245 -19.22 -5.63 4.92
N ILE A 246 -18.46 -5.39 3.85
CA ILE A 246 -18.87 -5.74 2.48
C ILE A 246 -18.15 -7.00 1.99
N ILE A 247 -16.92 -7.25 2.45
CA ILE A 247 -16.08 -8.34 1.93
C ILE A 247 -16.11 -9.57 2.84
N VAL A 248 -15.58 -9.51 4.06
CA VAL A 248 -15.30 -10.70 4.89
C VAL A 248 -16.57 -11.51 5.23
N ASP A 249 -17.69 -10.84 5.48
CA ASP A 249 -19.00 -11.47 5.77
C ASP A 249 -20.13 -10.84 4.93
N GLY A 250 -19.78 -10.32 3.76
CA GLY A 250 -20.68 -9.47 3.00
C GLY A 250 -21.14 -10.06 1.66
N VAL A 251 -21.22 -9.19 0.66
CA VAL A 251 -21.95 -9.43 -0.58
C VAL A 251 -21.25 -10.41 -1.52
N LEU A 252 -19.98 -10.72 -1.30
CA LEU A 252 -19.19 -11.65 -2.11
C LEU A 252 -19.40 -13.12 -1.70
N GLY A 253 -20.17 -13.36 -0.64
CA GLY A 253 -20.30 -14.67 -0.01
C GLY A 253 -19.12 -15.00 0.91
N PRO A 254 -19.08 -16.24 1.43
CA PRO A 254 -18.02 -16.68 2.35
C PRO A 254 -16.61 -16.50 1.76
N ILE A 255 -15.72 -15.87 2.52
CA ILE A 255 -14.33 -15.60 2.12
C ILE A 255 -13.39 -16.57 2.84
N LYS A 256 -12.59 -17.30 2.07
CA LYS A 256 -11.54 -18.19 2.59
C LYS A 256 -10.26 -17.43 2.95
N ALA A 257 -9.89 -16.46 2.12
CA ALA A 257 -8.72 -15.60 2.33
C ALA A 257 -8.81 -14.32 1.49
N TYR A 258 -8.06 -13.28 1.89
CA TYR A 258 -7.78 -12.13 1.03
C TYR A 258 -6.37 -11.59 1.27
N PHE A 259 -5.81 -10.90 0.26
CA PHE A 259 -4.54 -10.20 0.36
C PHE A 259 -4.63 -8.82 -0.28
N GLY A 260 -4.25 -7.79 0.47
CA GLY A 260 -4.36 -6.40 0.04
C GLY A 260 -3.03 -5.66 0.02
N THR A 261 -2.80 -4.84 -1.00
CA THR A 261 -1.66 -3.92 -1.09
C THR A 261 -2.13 -2.51 -1.43
N VAL A 262 -1.68 -1.53 -0.64
CA VAL A 262 -1.99 -0.11 -0.85
C VAL A 262 -0.91 0.52 -1.72
N GLU A 263 -1.34 1.26 -2.73
CA GLU A 263 -0.48 2.03 -3.63
C GLU A 263 -1.01 3.47 -3.80
N SER A 264 -0.10 4.41 -4.07
CA SER A 264 -0.47 5.76 -4.50
C SER A 264 -0.66 5.77 -6.01
N GLN A 265 -1.82 6.21 -6.49
CA GLN A 265 -2.06 6.38 -7.93
C GLN A 265 -1.30 7.59 -8.49
N GLY A 266 -1.29 7.77 -9.82
CA GLY A 266 -0.55 8.86 -10.48
C GLY A 266 -0.93 10.28 -10.04
N ARG A 267 -2.14 10.49 -9.49
CA ARG A 267 -2.60 11.75 -8.87
C ARG A 267 -2.30 11.86 -7.37
N GLY A 268 -1.54 10.94 -6.79
CA GLY A 268 -1.08 10.95 -5.40
C GLY A 268 -2.01 10.31 -4.37
N SER A 269 -3.27 10.00 -4.71
CA SER A 269 -4.22 9.41 -3.77
C SER A 269 -4.11 7.89 -3.64
N LEU A 270 -4.57 7.36 -2.50
CA LEU A 270 -4.40 5.95 -2.16
C LEU A 270 -5.49 5.09 -2.81
N HIS A 271 -5.09 3.90 -3.27
CA HIS A 271 -6.01 2.84 -3.67
C HIS A 271 -5.49 1.49 -3.17
N LEU A 272 -6.39 0.53 -3.05
CA LEU A 272 -6.10 -0.81 -2.57
C LEU A 272 -6.31 -1.81 -3.71
N HIS A 273 -5.28 -2.58 -4.03
CA HIS A 273 -5.41 -3.79 -4.83
C HIS A 273 -5.66 -4.98 -3.91
N LEU A 274 -6.65 -5.79 -4.23
CA LEU A 274 -7.10 -6.96 -3.48
C LEU A 274 -7.11 -8.21 -4.36
N LEU A 275 -6.61 -9.29 -3.80
CA LEU A 275 -6.86 -10.65 -4.26
C LEU A 275 -7.76 -11.33 -3.22
N ILE A 276 -8.84 -11.96 -3.66
CA ILE A 276 -9.85 -12.57 -2.78
C ILE A 276 -10.08 -14.02 -3.22
N TRP A 277 -10.10 -14.91 -2.23
CA TRP A 277 -10.42 -16.33 -2.36
C TRP A 277 -11.78 -16.58 -1.73
N LEU A 278 -12.75 -16.96 -2.55
CA LEU A 278 -14.08 -17.35 -2.08
C LEU A 278 -14.03 -18.77 -1.52
N ASP A 279 -14.82 -19.03 -0.50
CA ASP A 279 -14.97 -20.36 0.07
C ASP A 279 -16.06 -21.13 -0.70
N HIS A 280 -15.67 -21.68 -1.86
CA HIS A 280 -16.50 -22.55 -2.66
C HIS A 280 -15.69 -23.68 -3.31
N ASP A 281 -16.34 -24.83 -3.56
CA ASP A 281 -15.68 -26.01 -4.11
C ASP A 281 -15.52 -26.01 -5.64
N MET A 282 -16.15 -25.05 -6.34
CA MET A 282 -16.15 -25.01 -7.81
C MET A 282 -14.76 -24.65 -8.37
N LYS A 283 -14.11 -25.59 -9.05
CA LYS A 283 -12.84 -25.39 -9.75
C LYS A 283 -13.07 -24.84 -11.16
N PRO A 284 -12.04 -24.26 -11.82
CA PRO A 284 -12.15 -23.86 -13.22
C PRO A 284 -12.59 -25.00 -14.17
N ALA A 285 -12.17 -26.23 -13.89
CA ALA A 285 -12.59 -27.42 -14.63
C ALA A 285 -14.10 -27.69 -14.46
N ASP A 286 -14.59 -27.62 -13.22
CA ASP A 286 -16.01 -27.80 -12.91
C ASP A 286 -16.85 -26.72 -13.60
N MET A 287 -16.36 -25.47 -13.63
CA MET A 287 -17.02 -24.39 -14.35
C MET A 287 -17.05 -24.64 -15.87
N LYS A 288 -15.97 -25.17 -16.46
CA LYS A 288 -15.92 -25.56 -17.88
C LYS A 288 -16.96 -26.63 -18.21
N GLU A 289 -17.12 -27.62 -17.34
CA GLU A 289 -18.11 -28.69 -17.48
C GLU A 289 -19.54 -28.15 -17.33
N GLN A 290 -19.81 -27.39 -16.26
CA GLN A 290 -21.13 -26.83 -15.98
C GLN A 290 -21.61 -25.87 -17.07
N VAL A 291 -20.72 -25.12 -17.72
CA VAL A 291 -21.07 -24.21 -18.82
C VAL A 291 -21.61 -24.97 -20.05
N GLN A 292 -21.34 -26.28 -20.19
CA GLN A 292 -21.96 -27.10 -21.25
C GLN A 292 -23.47 -27.27 -21.01
N ASN A 293 -23.91 -27.27 -19.75
CA ASN A 293 -25.33 -27.34 -19.39
C ASN A 293 -26.02 -26.02 -19.76
N SER A 294 -27.04 -26.09 -20.63
CA SER A 294 -27.81 -24.92 -21.09
C SER A 294 -28.45 -24.15 -19.94
N THR A 295 -29.01 -24.83 -18.95
CA THR A 295 -29.69 -24.20 -17.82
C THR A 295 -28.71 -23.43 -16.93
N PHE A 296 -27.55 -24.04 -16.62
CA PHE A 296 -26.51 -23.36 -15.85
C PHE A 296 -25.98 -22.13 -16.60
N ARG A 297 -25.70 -22.29 -17.89
CA ARG A 297 -25.21 -21.20 -18.75
C ARG A 297 -26.18 -20.02 -18.82
N GLU A 298 -27.48 -20.25 -18.96
CA GLU A 298 -28.46 -19.15 -18.97
C GLU A 298 -28.57 -18.48 -17.59
N LYS A 299 -28.49 -19.23 -16.49
CA LYS A 299 -28.41 -18.66 -15.13
C LYS A 299 -27.15 -17.83 -14.92
N LEU A 300 -26.00 -18.31 -15.39
CA LEU A 300 -24.73 -17.58 -15.30
C LEU A 300 -24.78 -16.29 -16.10
N LYS A 301 -25.35 -16.30 -17.32
CA LYS A 301 -25.57 -15.06 -18.09
C LYS A 301 -26.46 -14.08 -17.35
N ALA A 302 -27.62 -14.53 -16.84
CA ALA A 302 -28.52 -13.67 -16.10
C ALA A 302 -27.84 -13.06 -14.86
N TYR A 303 -27.04 -13.85 -14.14
CA TYR A 303 -26.23 -13.34 -13.03
C TYR A 303 -25.22 -12.28 -13.50
N LEU A 304 -24.43 -12.57 -14.55
CA LEU A 304 -23.46 -11.62 -15.10
C LEU A 304 -24.13 -10.34 -15.62
N GLU A 305 -25.30 -10.43 -16.25
CA GLU A 305 -26.07 -9.28 -16.72
C GLU A 305 -26.64 -8.45 -15.57
N ASP A 306 -26.90 -9.05 -14.40
CA ASP A 306 -27.34 -8.34 -13.21
C ASP A 306 -26.17 -7.62 -12.50
N ILE A 307 -24.99 -8.23 -12.43
CA ILE A 307 -23.84 -7.68 -11.69
C ILE A 307 -22.91 -6.79 -12.54
N ILE A 308 -22.82 -7.03 -13.85
CA ILE A 308 -22.01 -6.21 -14.76
C ILE A 308 -22.89 -5.07 -15.27
N LYS A 309 -22.78 -3.93 -14.61
CA LYS A 309 -23.40 -2.67 -15.05
C LYS A 309 -22.32 -1.74 -15.57
N GLU A 310 -22.46 -1.32 -16.82
CA GLU A 310 -21.73 -0.19 -17.37
C GLU A 310 -22.71 0.97 -17.46
N ASP A 311 -22.53 1.96 -16.59
CA ASP A 311 -23.32 3.18 -16.59
C ASP A 311 -22.50 4.30 -17.25
N LEU A 312 -22.90 4.65 -18.48
CA LEU A 312 -22.39 5.81 -19.21
C LEU A 312 -23.44 6.94 -19.25
N ASP A 313 -24.57 6.79 -18.56
CA ASP A 313 -25.72 7.68 -18.72
C ASP A 313 -25.40 9.10 -18.23
N GLU A 314 -24.58 9.25 -17.18
CA GLU A 314 -24.05 10.56 -16.75
C GLU A 314 -23.15 11.26 -17.80
N PHE A 315 -22.65 10.53 -18.80
CA PHE A 315 -21.83 11.09 -19.89
C PHE A 315 -22.62 11.37 -21.17
N LYS A 316 -23.85 10.84 -21.30
CA LYS A 316 -24.70 11.11 -22.48
C LYS A 316 -25.18 12.56 -22.53
N ASP A 317 -25.52 13.14 -21.37
CA ASP A 317 -26.07 14.50 -21.31
C ASP A 317 -25.00 15.61 -21.41
N LYS A 318 -23.72 15.29 -21.17
CA LYS A 318 -22.61 16.26 -21.24
C LYS A 318 -22.06 16.49 -22.65
N TYR A 319 -22.45 15.69 -23.64
CA TYR A 319 -21.99 15.83 -25.03
C TYR A 319 -23.03 16.45 -25.98
N VAL A 320 -24.20 16.88 -25.47
CA VAL A 320 -25.25 17.48 -26.32
C VAL A 320 -25.05 18.99 -26.54
N PHE A 321 -24.12 19.65 -25.85
CA PHE A 321 -23.79 21.05 -26.09
C PHE A 321 -22.34 21.24 -26.55
N GLU A 322 -22.22 21.44 -27.87
CA GLU A 322 -21.10 21.99 -28.67
C GLU A 322 -20.77 21.06 -29.84
N ASN A 323 -21.59 21.15 -30.90
CA ASN A 323 -21.17 21.03 -32.31
C ASN A 323 -22.38 21.24 -33.24
N SER A 324 -22.80 22.49 -33.42
CA SER A 324 -23.14 22.91 -34.78
C SER A 324 -21.81 23.21 -35.46
N ASP A 325 -21.50 22.45 -36.51
CA ASP A 325 -20.34 22.59 -37.41
C ASP A 325 -18.98 22.11 -36.91
N ALA A 326 -18.79 20.80 -36.83
CA ALA A 326 -17.55 20.15 -37.30
C ALA A 326 -17.71 18.62 -37.36
N SER A 327 -17.68 18.07 -38.57
CA SER A 327 -17.48 16.65 -38.82
C SER A 327 -16.08 16.21 -38.39
N ARG A 328 -15.94 15.69 -37.15
CA ARG A 328 -14.78 14.86 -36.77
C ARG A 328 -15.24 13.67 -35.97
N SER A 329 -15.31 12.52 -36.65
CA SER A 329 -15.42 11.21 -36.03
C SER A 329 -14.17 10.93 -35.20
N PHE A 330 -14.34 10.88 -33.88
CA PHE A 330 -13.37 10.21 -33.02
C PHE A 330 -13.77 8.74 -32.90
N ASN A 331 -13.10 7.89 -33.68
CA ASN A 331 -13.16 6.44 -33.49
C ASN A 331 -12.35 6.09 -32.23
N THR A 332 -13.03 5.71 -31.15
CA THR A 332 -12.42 4.95 -30.06
C THR A 332 -12.13 3.51 -30.52
N PRO A 333 -10.88 3.02 -30.50
CA PRO A 333 -10.61 1.60 -30.65
C PRO A 333 -11.07 0.87 -29.37
N THR A 334 -11.68 -0.30 -29.58
CA THR A 334 -12.06 -1.32 -28.58
C THR A 334 -13.23 -1.00 -27.63
N GLN A 335 -14.43 -0.88 -28.21
CA GLN A 335 -15.57 -1.57 -27.61
C GLN A 335 -15.36 -3.07 -27.83
N LEU A 336 -15.19 -3.85 -26.76
CA LEU A 336 -15.50 -5.27 -26.85
C LEU A 336 -17.03 -5.34 -27.03
N SER A 337 -17.49 -5.53 -28.27
CA SER A 337 -18.92 -5.71 -28.52
C SER A 337 -19.43 -6.88 -27.68
N ARG A 338 -20.71 -6.86 -27.30
CA ARG A 338 -21.37 -8.00 -26.64
C ARG A 338 -21.04 -9.33 -27.34
N ASP A 339 -20.96 -9.31 -28.67
CA ASP A 339 -20.59 -10.47 -29.48
C ASP A 339 -19.16 -10.96 -29.22
N ASN A 340 -18.21 -10.08 -28.90
CA ASN A 340 -16.83 -10.46 -28.58
C ASN A 340 -16.73 -11.18 -27.23
N ILE A 341 -17.53 -10.78 -26.23
CA ILE A 341 -17.61 -11.48 -24.92
C ILE A 341 -18.27 -12.86 -25.12
N TYR A 342 -19.36 -12.92 -25.87
CA TYR A 342 -20.03 -14.19 -26.18
C TYR A 342 -19.18 -15.11 -27.06
N THR A 343 -18.35 -14.56 -27.95
CA THR A 343 -17.39 -15.31 -28.76
C THR A 343 -16.23 -15.82 -27.90
N ALA A 344 -15.66 -14.97 -27.03
CA ALA A 344 -14.61 -15.37 -26.09
C ALA A 344 -15.09 -16.49 -25.15
N LEU A 345 -16.31 -16.40 -24.60
CA LEU A 345 -16.89 -17.46 -23.77
C LEU A 345 -17.13 -18.78 -24.53
N ARG A 346 -17.27 -18.74 -25.86
CA ARG A 346 -17.39 -19.92 -26.73
C ARG A 346 -16.04 -20.51 -27.13
N THR A 347 -14.97 -19.73 -27.09
CA THR A 347 -13.61 -20.12 -27.55
C THR A 347 -12.59 -20.29 -26.43
N ILE A 348 -13.01 -20.31 -25.15
CA ILE A 348 -12.13 -20.67 -24.03
C ILE A 348 -11.63 -22.12 -24.21
N ASP A 349 -10.48 -22.24 -24.86
CA ASP A 349 -9.68 -23.45 -24.91
C ASP A 349 -8.72 -23.46 -23.71
N LEU A 350 -9.02 -24.33 -22.74
CA LEU A 350 -8.35 -24.43 -21.44
C LEU A 350 -7.17 -25.40 -21.44
N ALA A 351 -6.64 -25.78 -22.60
CA ALA A 351 -5.57 -26.78 -22.72
C ALA A 351 -4.18 -26.32 -22.19
N GLY A 352 -4.01 -25.07 -21.74
CA GLY A 352 -2.71 -24.50 -21.36
C GLY A 352 -2.36 -24.49 -19.86
N LEU A 353 -3.09 -25.20 -18.99
CA LEU A 353 -2.96 -25.07 -17.52
C LEU A 353 -2.52 -26.33 -16.76
N GLU A 354 -2.08 -27.38 -17.45
CA GLU A 354 -1.52 -28.57 -16.80
C GLU A 354 0.01 -28.56 -16.90
N GLU A 355 0.71 -28.35 -15.77
CA GLU A 355 1.71 -29.32 -15.26
C GLU A 355 2.49 -28.82 -14.02
N ASN A 356 2.71 -29.79 -13.12
CA ASN A 356 3.69 -29.87 -12.03
C ASN A 356 3.34 -29.31 -10.65
N THR A 357 2.57 -30.13 -9.93
CA THR A 357 2.59 -30.29 -8.48
C THR A 357 3.84 -31.03 -8.00
N ASN A 358 4.51 -30.55 -6.95
CA ASN A 358 4.94 -31.40 -5.82
C ASN A 358 5.36 -30.58 -4.58
N GLU A 359 4.63 -30.89 -3.50
CA GLU A 359 5.06 -31.13 -2.12
C GLU A 359 5.58 -30.03 -1.15
N HIS A 360 4.76 -29.87 -0.10
CA HIS A 360 5.03 -29.74 1.34
C HIS A 360 5.14 -28.34 1.99
N GLY A 361 4.24 -28.09 2.97
CA GLY A 361 4.58 -27.33 4.19
C GLY A 361 3.62 -26.24 4.73
N ILE A 362 2.41 -26.62 5.16
CA ILE A 362 1.51 -26.18 6.27
C ILE A 362 1.78 -24.86 7.07
N GLN A 363 0.74 -24.01 7.24
CA GLN A 363 0.04 -23.69 8.52
C GLN A 363 -1.21 -22.78 8.35
N SER A 364 -2.32 -23.18 8.98
CA SER A 364 -3.65 -22.53 9.03
C SER A 364 -3.98 -22.06 10.47
N THR A 365 -4.95 -21.15 10.61
CA THR A 365 -5.58 -20.82 11.91
C THR A 365 -6.93 -21.53 12.08
N PRO A 366 -7.34 -21.84 13.32
CA PRO A 366 -8.24 -22.96 13.64
C PRO A 366 -9.72 -22.66 13.44
N THR A 367 -10.44 -23.65 12.89
CA THR A 367 -11.90 -23.73 12.84
C THR A 367 -12.46 -24.08 14.23
N LYS A 368 -13.50 -23.36 14.66
CA LYS A 368 -14.32 -23.73 15.82
C LYS A 368 -15.23 -24.91 15.43
N GLU A 369 -14.95 -26.11 15.95
CA GLU A 369 -15.85 -27.25 15.81
C GLU A 369 -17.09 -27.09 16.71
N ARG A 370 -18.28 -27.25 16.11
CA ARG A 370 -19.52 -27.55 16.85
C ARG A 370 -19.57 -29.06 17.08
N SER A 371 -19.64 -29.46 18.34
CA SER A 371 -19.75 -30.84 18.80
C SER A 371 -21.13 -31.46 18.54
N SER A 372 -21.17 -32.70 18.08
CA SER A 372 -22.28 -33.67 18.26
C SER A 372 -21.72 -35.10 18.24
N PRO A 373 -22.37 -36.07 18.90
CA PRO A 373 -21.69 -37.04 19.78
C PRO A 373 -21.20 -38.33 19.14
N SER A 374 -20.26 -38.94 19.87
CA SER A 374 -19.43 -40.11 19.60
C SER A 374 -20.17 -41.45 19.49
N ILE A 375 -19.72 -42.28 18.55
CA ILE A 375 -19.94 -43.74 18.48
C ILE A 375 -18.56 -44.41 18.48
N PRO A 376 -18.27 -45.39 19.36
CA PRO A 376 -16.94 -46.00 19.46
C PRO A 376 -16.84 -47.22 18.53
N TYR A 377 -15.76 -47.35 17.76
CA TYR A 377 -15.40 -48.61 17.11
C TYR A 377 -13.93 -48.99 17.33
N ALA A 378 -13.78 -50.29 17.57
CA ALA A 378 -12.66 -51.04 18.11
C ALA A 378 -11.37 -51.03 17.26
N SER A 379 -10.23 -51.18 17.96
CA SER A 379 -8.91 -51.42 17.39
C SER A 379 -8.76 -52.86 16.85
N PRO A 380 -8.09 -53.07 15.71
CA PRO A 380 -7.69 -54.40 15.26
C PRO A 380 -6.31 -54.82 15.80
N PRO A 381 -6.02 -56.14 15.87
CA PRO A 381 -4.89 -56.70 16.59
C PRO A 381 -3.59 -56.78 15.78
N ASN A 382 -2.47 -56.72 16.50
CA ASN A 382 -1.11 -56.97 16.01
C ASN A 382 -0.93 -58.40 15.47
N LEU A 383 -0.28 -58.53 14.32
CA LEU A 383 0.32 -59.78 13.84
C LEU A 383 1.82 -59.58 13.61
N HIS A 384 2.59 -60.40 14.31
CA HIS A 384 4.04 -60.54 14.22
C HIS A 384 4.47 -61.32 12.96
N GLY A 385 5.69 -60.98 12.49
CA GLY A 385 6.70 -61.97 12.09
C GLY A 385 6.74 -62.36 10.61
N SER A 386 7.77 -61.90 9.89
CA SER A 386 9.06 -62.59 9.76
C SER A 386 10.09 -61.65 9.14
#